data_AF-A0A6B2JB92-F1
#
_entry.id   AF-A0A6B2JB92-F1
#
_cell.length_a   1.000
_cell.length_b   1.000
_cell.length_c   1.000
_cell.angle_alpha   90.00
_cell.angle_beta   90.00
_cell.angle_gamma   90.00
#
_symmetry.space_group_name_H-M   'P 1'
#
loop_
_entity.id
_entity.type
_entity.pdbx_description
1 polymer ?
#
loop_
_entity_poly.entity_id
_entity_poly.type
_entity_poly.pdbx_seq_one_letter_code
_entity_poly.pdbx_strand_id
1 'polypeptide(L)'
;KENTTIVKGAGKKKDIDARVGQIKAQIEETTSDYDREKLQERLAKLAGGVAVIKVGGATEVEVKEKKDRVEDALNATRAAVQEGIVPGGGVALLRAKKAVGRLTNPNADVQAGINIVLKAL
;
A
#
# COMPACT_ATOMS: atom_id res chain seq x y z
N LYS A 1 10.80 -8.33 0.74
CA LYS A 1 10.71 -9.24 -0.43
C LYS A 1 9.59 -10.23 -0.12
N GLU A 2 8.43 -10.23 -0.80
CA GLU A 2 7.43 -11.34 -0.75
C GLU A 2 6.12 -11.08 -1.55
N ASN A 3 6.16 -10.41 -2.70
CA ASN A 3 4.97 -10.26 -3.56
C ASN A 3 5.25 -10.82 -4.96
N THR A 4 4.35 -11.65 -5.48
CA THR A 4 4.40 -12.20 -6.85
C THR A 4 3.17 -11.73 -7.63
N THR A 5 3.38 -11.07 -8.77
CA THR A 5 2.29 -10.60 -9.64
C THR A 5 2.30 -11.39 -10.95
N ILE A 6 1.17 -12.00 -11.28
CA ILE A 6 0.97 -12.70 -12.56
C ILE A 6 0.14 -11.80 -13.47
N VAL A 7 0.70 -11.44 -14.63
CA VAL A 7 0.04 -10.60 -15.64
C VAL A 7 -0.17 -11.43 -16.90
N LYS A 8 -1.33 -11.28 -17.57
CA LYS A 8 -1.75 -12.07 -18.75
C LYS A 8 -1.89 -13.57 -18.49
N GLY A 9 -2.67 -13.95 -17.47
CA GLY A 9 -3.03 -15.36 -17.25
C GLY A 9 -3.85 -15.94 -18.41
N ALA A 10 -3.67 -17.24 -18.68
CA ALA A 10 -4.37 -17.97 -19.75
C ALA A 10 -5.78 -18.48 -19.37
N GLY A 11 -6.31 -18.07 -18.22
CA GLY A 11 -7.63 -18.51 -17.73
C GLY A 11 -8.78 -17.90 -18.54
N LYS A 12 -9.87 -18.66 -18.72
CA LYS A 12 -11.07 -18.16 -19.37
C LYS A 12 -11.83 -17.25 -18.41
N LYS A 13 -12.34 -16.11 -18.91
CA LYS A 13 -13.15 -15.17 -18.10
C LYS A 13 -14.32 -15.84 -17.38
N LYS A 14 -15.02 -16.75 -18.08
CA LYS A 14 -16.15 -17.51 -17.52
C LYS A 14 -15.77 -18.31 -16.27
N ASP A 15 -14.59 -18.91 -16.25
CA ASP A 15 -14.13 -19.73 -15.12
C ASP A 15 -13.80 -18.83 -13.91
N ILE A 16 -13.28 -17.63 -14.16
CA ILE A 16 -13.00 -16.62 -13.13
C ILE A 16 -14.31 -16.09 -12.55
N ASP A 17 -15.27 -15.72 -13.40
CA ASP A 17 -16.57 -15.20 -12.99
C ASP A 17 -17.37 -16.25 -12.19
N ALA A 18 -17.33 -17.51 -12.63
CA ALA A 18 -17.90 -18.63 -11.90
C ALA A 18 -17.24 -18.78 -10.51
N ARG A 19 -15.92 -18.63 -10.42
CA ARG A 19 -15.21 -18.70 -9.14
C ARG A 19 -15.53 -17.54 -8.21
N VAL A 20 -15.68 -16.33 -8.76
CA VAL A 20 -16.14 -15.15 -8.01
C VAL A 20 -17.54 -15.39 -7.45
N GLY A 21 -18.46 -15.96 -8.23
CA GLY A 21 -19.80 -16.33 -7.78
C GLY A 21 -19.79 -17.35 -6.64
N GLN A 22 -18.98 -18.40 -6.77
CA GLN A 22 -18.82 -19.42 -5.71
C GLN A 22 -18.32 -18.82 -4.39
N ILE A 23 -17.31 -17.93 -4.45
CA ILE A 23 -16.74 -17.32 -3.24
C ILE A 23 -17.75 -16.38 -2.57
N LYS A 24 -18.57 -15.65 -3.34
CA LYS A 24 -19.65 -14.81 -2.78
C LYS A 24 -20.66 -15.63 -1.99
N ALA A 25 -21.12 -16.77 -2.54
CA ALA A 25 -22.02 -17.67 -1.81
C ALA A 25 -21.37 -18.21 -0.52
N GLN A 26 -20.08 -18.59 -0.58
CA GLN A 26 -19.34 -19.06 0.60
C GLN A 26 -19.18 -17.99 1.70
N ILE A 27 -19.11 -16.72 1.32
CA ILE A 27 -19.05 -15.59 2.28
C ILE A 27 -20.39 -15.41 3.01
N GLU A 28 -21.51 -15.65 2.33
CA GLU A 28 -22.85 -15.53 2.91
C GLU A 28 -23.19 -16.70 3.84
N GLU A 29 -22.72 -17.90 3.52
CA GLU A 29 -22.96 -19.11 4.33
C GLU A 29 -22.02 -19.23 5.54
N THR A 30 -20.83 -18.60 5.51
CA THR A 30 -19.87 -18.74 6.61
C THR A 30 -20.25 -17.92 7.84
N THR A 31 -20.22 -18.59 8.98
CA THR A 31 -20.43 -18.01 10.31
C THR A 31 -19.11 -17.66 11.01
N SER A 32 -17.98 -18.09 10.44
CA SER A 32 -16.63 -17.81 10.95
C SER A 32 -16.13 -16.48 10.39
N ASP A 33 -15.83 -15.53 11.27
CA ASP A 33 -15.30 -14.22 10.88
C ASP A 33 -13.91 -14.34 10.22
N TYR A 34 -13.10 -15.31 10.66
CA TYR A 34 -11.81 -15.61 10.04
C TYR A 34 -11.97 -16.06 8.58
N ASP A 35 -12.91 -16.98 8.32
CA ASP A 35 -13.13 -17.48 6.96
C ASP A 35 -13.76 -16.40 6.08
N ARG A 36 -14.64 -15.57 6.63
CA ARG A 36 -15.21 -14.42 5.93
C ARG A 36 -14.12 -13.46 5.46
N GLU A 37 -13.18 -13.10 6.33
CA GLU A 37 -12.05 -12.22 5.99
C GLU A 37 -11.18 -12.82 4.88
N LYS A 38 -10.81 -14.10 4.99
CA LYS A 38 -9.99 -14.77 3.98
C LYS A 38 -10.68 -14.95 2.63
N LEU A 39 -11.97 -15.22 2.62
CA LEU A 39 -12.74 -15.29 1.39
C LEU A 39 -12.90 -13.90 0.74
N GLN A 40 -13.07 -12.84 1.54
CA GLN A 40 -13.09 -11.47 1.04
C GLN A 40 -11.75 -11.03 0.44
N GLU A 41 -10.62 -11.34 1.09
CA GLU A 41 -9.28 -11.09 0.51
C GLU A 41 -9.11 -11.79 -0.85
N ARG A 42 -9.55 -13.05 -0.95
CA ARG A 42 -9.48 -13.83 -2.18
C ARG A 42 -10.40 -13.27 -3.27
N LEU A 43 -11.62 -12.88 -2.89
CA LEU A 43 -12.59 -12.25 -3.79
C LEU A 43 -12.02 -10.96 -4.38
N ALA A 44 -11.43 -10.10 -3.53
CA ALA A 44 -10.82 -8.85 -3.95
C ALA A 44 -9.69 -9.07 -4.96
N LYS A 45 -8.84 -10.09 -4.74
CA LYS A 45 -7.74 -10.44 -5.67
C LYS A 45 -8.25 -10.96 -7.02
N LEU A 46 -9.37 -11.68 -7.05
CA LEU A 46 -9.95 -12.22 -8.28
C LEU A 46 -10.76 -11.17 -9.05
N ALA A 47 -11.53 -10.34 -8.36
CA ALA A 47 -12.39 -9.32 -8.96
C ALA A 47 -11.61 -8.05 -9.36
N GLY A 48 -10.58 -7.68 -8.59
CA GLY A 48 -9.81 -6.44 -8.80
C GLY A 48 -8.91 -6.47 -10.04
N GLY A 49 -8.56 -7.67 -10.54
CA GLY A 49 -7.73 -7.84 -11.72
C GLY A 49 -6.36 -7.15 -11.61
N VAL A 50 -5.71 -6.96 -12.76
CA VAL A 50 -4.41 -6.25 -12.85
C VAL A 50 -4.48 -5.22 -13.96
N ALA A 51 -4.35 -3.95 -13.60
CA ALA A 51 -4.21 -2.85 -14.56
C ALA A 51 -2.74 -2.67 -14.97
N VAL A 52 -2.49 -2.47 -16.26
CA VAL A 52 -1.14 -2.24 -16.81
C VAL A 52 -1.06 -0.84 -17.38
N ILE A 53 -0.16 -0.01 -16.83
CA ILE A 53 0.12 1.34 -17.32
C ILE A 53 1.27 1.26 -18.32
N LYS A 54 1.06 1.73 -19.56
CA LYS A 54 2.09 1.79 -20.60
C LYS A 54 2.58 3.23 -20.72
N VAL A 55 3.85 3.46 -20.35
CA VAL A 55 4.49 4.77 -20.45
C VAL A 55 5.24 4.87 -21.78
N GLY A 56 4.99 5.94 -22.54
CA GLY A 56 5.61 6.21 -23.83
C GLY A 56 6.45 7.50 -23.83
N GLY A 57 7.28 7.66 -24.86
CA GLY A 57 8.20 8.79 -25.04
C GLY A 57 8.81 8.80 -26.44
N ALA A 58 9.42 9.92 -26.82
CA ALA A 58 10.01 10.08 -28.15
C ALA A 58 11.38 9.38 -28.25
N THR A 59 12.10 9.27 -27.13
CA THR A 59 13.41 8.62 -27.03
C THR A 59 13.43 7.59 -25.91
N GLU A 60 14.37 6.63 -25.97
CA GLU A 60 14.50 5.61 -24.91
C GLU A 60 14.80 6.22 -23.53
N VAL A 61 15.58 7.30 -23.51
CA VAL A 61 15.93 8.02 -22.27
C VAL A 61 14.69 8.65 -21.64
N GLU A 62 13.84 9.29 -22.44
CA GLU A 62 12.57 9.85 -21.94
C GLU A 62 11.62 8.78 -21.42
N VAL A 63 11.54 7.63 -22.09
CA VAL A 63 10.69 6.52 -21.63
C VAL A 63 11.14 6.02 -20.26
N LYS A 64 12.45 5.87 -20.05
CA LYS A 64 13.01 5.44 -18.76
C LYS A 64 12.72 6.48 -17.67
N GLU A 65 12.99 7.74 -17.93
CA GLU A 65 12.76 8.81 -16.95
C GLU A 65 11.27 8.95 -16.58
N LYS A 66 10.37 8.94 -17.58
CA LYS A 66 8.92 8.99 -17.33
C LYS A 66 8.43 7.75 -16.60
N LYS A 67 9.00 6.57 -16.90
CA LYS A 67 8.66 5.33 -16.21
C LYS A 67 8.99 5.44 -14.72
N ASP A 68 10.20 5.89 -14.38
CA ASP A 68 10.62 6.05 -12.99
C ASP A 68 9.71 7.06 -12.25
N ARG A 69 9.36 8.17 -12.91
CA ARG A 69 8.45 9.17 -12.36
C ARG A 69 7.03 8.64 -12.12
N VAL A 70 6.52 7.82 -13.04
CA VAL A 70 5.19 7.18 -12.92
C VAL A 70 5.20 6.10 -11.84
N GLU A 71 6.30 5.35 -11.71
CA GLU A 71 6.47 4.34 -10.67
C GLU A 71 6.46 4.98 -9.28
N ASP A 72 7.21 6.07 -9.11
CA ASP A 72 7.23 6.83 -7.86
C ASP A 72 5.84 7.41 -7.52
N ALA A 73 5.18 8.04 -8.49
CA ALA A 73 3.82 8.56 -8.33
C ALA A 73 2.79 7.46 -7.97
N LEU A 74 2.90 6.28 -8.58
CA LEU A 74 2.02 5.14 -8.28
C LEU A 74 2.21 4.65 -6.85
N ASN A 75 3.46 4.57 -6.39
CA ASN A 75 3.76 4.15 -5.02
C ASN A 75 3.30 5.20 -4.00
N ALA A 76 3.56 6.48 -4.26
CA ALA A 76 3.13 7.59 -3.41
C ALA A 76 1.59 7.66 -3.27
N THR A 77 0.87 7.54 -4.39
CA THR A 77 -0.60 7.54 -4.38
C THR A 77 -1.19 6.32 -3.68
N ARG A 78 -0.59 5.14 -3.84
CA ARG A 78 -1.00 3.93 -3.10
C ARG A 78 -0.83 4.11 -1.59
N ALA A 79 0.31 4.62 -1.15
CA ALA A 79 0.56 4.90 0.26
C ALA A 79 -0.43 5.93 0.81
N ALA A 80 -0.69 7.00 0.06
CA ALA A 80 -1.66 8.03 0.43
C ALA A 80 -3.10 7.50 0.59
N VAL A 81 -3.51 6.54 -0.24
CA VAL A 81 -4.84 5.91 -0.11
C VAL A 81 -4.91 4.97 1.10
N GLN A 82 -3.81 4.32 1.47
CA GLN A 82 -3.78 3.36 2.58
C GLN A 82 -3.70 4.03 3.95
N GLU A 83 -2.81 5.00 4.12
CA GLU A 83 -2.52 5.62 5.43
C GLU A 83 -3.09 7.04 5.56
N GLY A 84 -3.61 7.60 4.47
CA GLY A 84 -4.08 9.00 4.40
C GLY A 84 -2.98 9.97 3.99
N ILE A 85 -3.30 11.28 4.04
CA ILE A 85 -2.38 12.35 3.64
C ILE A 85 -2.13 13.34 4.78
N VAL A 86 -0.91 13.87 4.82
CA VAL A 86 -0.48 14.91 5.77
C VAL A 86 0.19 16.07 5.02
N PRO A 87 0.29 17.27 5.64
CA PRO A 87 1.01 18.39 5.03
C PRO A 87 2.48 18.02 4.72
N GLY A 88 2.87 18.19 3.46
CA GLY A 88 4.22 17.90 2.97
C GLY A 88 5.27 18.95 3.36
N GLY A 89 6.40 18.94 2.65
CA GLY A 89 7.49 19.92 2.85
C GLY A 89 8.16 19.84 4.22
N GLY A 90 8.11 18.67 4.89
CA GLY A 90 8.65 18.48 6.25
C GLY A 90 7.78 19.05 7.38
N VAL A 91 6.65 19.69 7.07
CA VAL A 91 5.76 20.29 8.08
C VAL A 91 5.17 19.23 9.01
N ALA A 92 4.87 18.03 8.50
CA ALA A 92 4.44 16.91 9.32
C ALA A 92 5.46 16.55 10.42
N LEU A 93 6.76 16.51 10.09
CA LEU A 93 7.83 16.21 11.04
C LEU A 93 7.99 17.32 12.07
N LEU A 94 7.95 18.59 11.64
CA LEU A 94 8.00 19.75 12.52
C LEU A 94 6.84 19.76 13.54
N ARG A 95 5.64 19.34 13.11
CA ARG A 95 4.49 19.21 14.02
C ARG A 95 4.66 18.04 14.98
N ALA A 96 5.18 16.90 14.52
CA ALA A 96 5.45 15.74 15.35
C ALA A 96 6.48 16.03 16.46
N LYS A 97 7.47 16.87 16.19
CA LYS A 97 8.49 17.32 17.16
C LYS A 97 7.88 17.87 18.45
N LYS A 98 6.76 18.58 18.37
CA LYS A 98 6.06 19.13 19.56
C LYS A 98 5.50 18.04 20.46
N ALA A 99 5.04 16.92 19.90
CA ALA A 99 4.54 15.79 20.67
C ALA A 99 5.70 15.01 21.31
N VAL A 100 6.77 14.75 20.54
CA VAL A 100 7.97 14.05 21.04
C VAL A 100 8.64 14.84 22.16
N GLY A 101 8.70 16.17 22.07
CA GLY A 101 9.31 17.01 23.11
C GLY A 101 8.57 17.05 24.44
N ARG A 102 7.35 16.50 24.51
CA ARG A 102 6.61 16.33 25.77
C ARG A 102 6.91 15.00 26.46
N LEU A 103 7.61 14.09 25.79
CA LEU A 103 7.95 12.78 26.34
C LEU A 103 9.18 12.91 27.25
N THR A 104 9.04 12.40 28.46
CA THR A 104 10.14 12.26 29.42
C THR A 104 10.20 10.83 29.94
N ASN A 105 11.42 10.31 30.13
CA ASN A 105 11.65 8.99 30.67
C ASN A 105 12.73 9.04 31.77
N PRO A 106 12.52 8.40 32.93
CA PRO A 106 13.51 8.37 34.00
C PRO A 106 14.79 7.59 33.64
N ASN A 107 14.75 6.69 32.66
CA ASN A 107 15.95 6.02 32.17
C ASN A 107 16.72 6.95 31.24
N ALA A 108 17.98 7.24 31.60
CA ALA A 108 18.86 8.16 30.87
C ALA A 108 19.12 7.74 29.42
N ASP A 109 19.25 6.44 29.14
CA ASP A 109 19.51 5.95 27.77
C ASP A 109 18.29 6.14 26.87
N VAL A 110 17.10 5.91 27.43
CA VAL A 110 15.83 6.14 26.73
C VAL A 110 15.61 7.63 26.50
N GLN A 111 15.91 8.48 27.49
CA GLN A 111 15.82 9.93 27.34
C GLN A 111 16.81 10.46 26.29
N ALA A 112 18.03 9.90 26.21
CA ALA A 112 18.98 10.22 25.17
C ALA A 112 18.45 9.86 23.78
N GLY A 113 17.83 8.67 23.64
CA GLY A 113 17.15 8.25 22.41
C GLY A 113 16.04 9.21 21.97
N ILE A 114 15.18 9.64 22.90
CA ILE A 114 14.13 10.64 22.64
C ILE A 114 14.74 11.95 22.13
N ASN A 115 15.82 12.41 22.75
CA ASN A 115 16.51 13.64 22.36
C ASN A 115 17.16 13.55 20.96
N ILE A 116 17.66 12.37 20.57
CA ILE A 116 18.21 12.14 19.23
C ILE A 116 17.11 12.25 18.17
N VAL A 117 15.98 11.57 18.38
CA VAL A 117 14.83 11.63 17.47
C VAL A 117 14.30 13.06 17.38
N LEU A 118 14.21 13.78 18.50
CA LEU A 118 13.77 15.17 18.53
C LEU A 118 14.70 16.13 17.76
N LYS A 119 16.01 15.86 17.72
CA LYS A 119 16.96 16.63 16.91
C LYS A 119 16.88 16.28 15.42
N ALA A 120 16.60 15.02 15.09
CA ALA A 120 16.52 14.54 13.71
C ALA A 120 15.21 14.92 12.99
N LEU A 121 14.11 15.08 13.74
CA LEU A 121 12.82 15.61 13.27
C LEU A 121 12.83 17.14 13.14
#